data_AF-A0A6A5VCC6-F1
#
_entry.id   AF-A0A6A5VCC6-F1
#
_cell.length_a   1.000
_cell.length_b   1.000
_cell.length_c   1.000
_cell.angle_alpha   90.00
_cell.angle_beta   90.00
_cell.angle_gamma   90.00
#
_symmetry.space_group_name_H-M   'P 1'
#
loop_
_entity.id
_entity.type
_entity.pdbx_description
1 polymer ?
#
loop_
_entity_poly.entity_id
_entity_poly.type
_entity_poly.pdbx_seq_one_letter_code
_entity_poly.pdbx_strand_id
1 'polypeptide(L)'
;MATREGHDAGVSIGPAIRSFLTKHDRVRREFTLTCTPPVKISQEGKSELNENQTMVMTNWGLLVKVLRANFDGTTSKVIPTAPGPEAGDDIVEYKSGARVTDLKDVGDRVEVQYEDIHSHAMETISAHLVVVADGSTSSMRRLLMPDVDHNSHRTAFVILSSLSYTVPTEDGDSGVDKRLYNWIWYNNLPEDSPDMERLFTDVDGKLHRGTVPRRLVRPENWEKQKAVAFSVLPQGLAEVVTKTAQPFIAKMYDVTSPKGLFFDGKVFLVGDALMTIRPNVGMSTQSAAHDCNMLEQVIEGAISPRQWEKAVLRYRHRQRRFALFVSAFGLRSIFFAVGEGLR
;
A
#
# COMPACT_ATOMS: atom_id res chain seq x y z
N MET A 1 -11.13 20.00 -9.34
CA MET A 1 -10.49 19.16 -8.30
C MET A 1 -9.21 18.57 -8.87
N ALA A 2 -8.07 18.82 -8.25
CA ALA A 2 -6.85 18.08 -8.60
C ALA A 2 -6.96 16.68 -8.00
N THR A 3 -7.28 15.69 -8.82
CA THR A 3 -7.21 14.28 -8.46
C THR A 3 -5.76 13.98 -8.05
N ARG A 4 -5.56 13.42 -6.85
CA ARG A 4 -4.23 12.96 -6.44
C ARG A 4 -3.79 11.87 -7.43
N GLU A 5 -2.81 12.17 -8.28
CA GLU A 5 -2.26 11.17 -9.21
C GLU A 5 -1.74 9.98 -8.40
N GLY A 6 -2.27 8.79 -8.71
CA GLY A 6 -1.75 7.54 -8.17
C GLY A 6 -0.31 7.32 -8.63
N HIS A 7 0.45 6.52 -7.88
CA HIS A 7 1.78 6.09 -8.32
C HIS A 7 1.73 4.77 -9.10
N ASP A 8 0.53 4.24 -9.36
CA ASP A 8 0.23 2.97 -10.02
C ASP A 8 1.12 1.81 -9.60
N ALA A 9 1.51 1.84 -8.33
CA ALA A 9 2.32 0.81 -7.74
C ALA A 9 1.61 -0.54 -7.92
N GLY A 10 2.37 -1.53 -8.36
CA GLY A 10 1.82 -2.85 -8.56
C GLY A 10 1.49 -3.53 -7.23
N VAL A 11 0.36 -4.22 -7.17
CA VAL A 11 -0.23 -4.83 -5.97
C VAL A 11 -0.49 -6.31 -6.19
N SER A 12 -0.22 -7.14 -5.20
CA SER A 12 -0.49 -8.58 -5.25
C SER A 12 -1.88 -8.95 -4.70
N ILE A 13 -2.56 -9.86 -5.40
CA ILE A 13 -3.88 -10.43 -5.10
C ILE A 13 -3.73 -11.85 -4.55
N GLY A 14 -3.29 -11.92 -3.29
CA GLY A 14 -3.31 -13.12 -2.45
C GLY A 14 -4.69 -13.47 -1.85
N PRO A 15 -4.75 -14.45 -0.93
CA PRO A 15 -6.01 -15.08 -0.51
C PRO A 15 -7.01 -14.16 0.20
N ALA A 16 -6.56 -13.26 1.07
CA ALA A 16 -7.47 -12.44 1.89
C ALA A 16 -8.20 -11.39 1.04
N ILE A 17 -7.46 -10.69 0.17
CA ILE A 17 -8.10 -9.74 -0.76
C ILE A 17 -8.95 -10.46 -1.80
N ARG A 18 -8.55 -11.66 -2.25
CA ARG A 18 -9.39 -12.47 -3.15
C ARG A 18 -10.71 -12.82 -2.48
N SER A 19 -10.66 -13.29 -1.23
CA SER A 19 -11.87 -13.56 -0.43
C SER A 19 -12.75 -12.32 -0.28
N PHE A 20 -12.16 -11.14 -0.06
CA PHE A 20 -12.90 -9.89 0.03
C PHE A 20 -13.58 -9.55 -1.30
N LEU A 21 -12.83 -9.56 -2.40
CA LEU A 21 -13.34 -9.22 -3.73
C LEU A 21 -14.37 -10.23 -4.24
N THR A 22 -14.22 -11.53 -3.95
CA THR A 22 -15.22 -12.55 -4.32
C THR A 22 -16.57 -12.27 -3.66
N LYS A 23 -16.59 -11.72 -2.45
CA LYS A 23 -17.83 -11.34 -1.76
C LYS A 23 -18.38 -9.99 -2.25
N HIS A 24 -17.50 -9.00 -2.37
CA HIS A 24 -17.89 -7.58 -2.41
C HIS A 24 -17.69 -6.89 -3.76
N ASP A 25 -16.98 -7.49 -4.72
CA ASP A 25 -16.82 -6.92 -6.06
C ASP A 25 -17.97 -7.32 -7.00
N ARG A 26 -18.90 -6.38 -7.18
CA ARG A 26 -20.04 -6.46 -8.10
C ARG A 26 -19.72 -5.97 -9.51
N VAL A 27 -18.56 -5.33 -9.74
CA VAL A 27 -18.11 -4.95 -11.08
C VAL A 27 -17.78 -6.20 -11.91
N ARG A 28 -17.21 -7.23 -11.26
CA ARG A 28 -16.93 -8.57 -11.84
C ARG A 28 -16.13 -8.54 -13.15
N ARG A 29 -15.29 -7.52 -13.34
CA ARG A 29 -14.39 -7.44 -14.50
C ARG A 29 -13.07 -8.15 -14.23
N GLU A 30 -12.37 -8.55 -15.29
CA GLU A 30 -10.97 -8.91 -15.15
C GLU A 30 -10.12 -7.63 -14.98
N PHE A 31 -9.32 -7.58 -13.92
CA PHE A 31 -8.42 -6.45 -13.64
C PHE A 31 -7.07 -6.89 -13.08
N THR A 32 -6.76 -8.18 -13.21
CA THR A 32 -5.54 -8.80 -12.71
C THR A 32 -4.77 -9.46 -13.84
N LEU A 33 -3.45 -9.54 -13.69
CA LEU A 33 -2.56 -10.32 -14.54
C LEU A 33 -1.97 -11.45 -13.70
N THR A 34 -1.98 -12.67 -14.22
CA THR A 34 -1.25 -13.78 -13.62
C THR A 34 0.18 -13.79 -14.17
N CYS A 35 1.16 -13.63 -13.29
CA CYS A 35 2.56 -13.76 -13.63
C CYS A 35 3.03 -15.20 -13.40
N THR A 36 3.51 -15.84 -14.47
CA THR A 36 4.24 -17.13 -14.46
C THR A 36 5.57 -16.99 -13.69
N PRO A 37 6.17 -18.12 -13.24
CA PRO A 37 6.86 -18.13 -11.95
C PRO A 37 8.07 -17.19 -11.85
N PRO A 38 8.36 -16.63 -10.65
CA PRO A 38 9.50 -15.75 -10.44
C PRO A 38 10.79 -16.41 -10.92
N VAL A 39 11.55 -15.66 -11.71
CA VAL A 39 12.94 -15.94 -12.00
C VAL A 39 13.77 -15.22 -10.94
N LYS A 40 14.55 -15.99 -10.19
CA LYS A 40 15.62 -15.43 -9.37
C LYS A 40 16.81 -15.19 -10.29
N ILE A 41 17.32 -13.97 -10.32
CA ILE A 41 18.52 -13.63 -11.09
C ILE A 41 19.63 -13.31 -10.08
N SER A 42 20.83 -13.86 -10.25
CA SER A 42 22.00 -13.47 -9.46
C SER A 42 22.61 -12.16 -9.97
N GLN A 43 23.55 -11.56 -9.23
CA GLN A 43 24.32 -10.41 -9.74
C GLN A 43 25.07 -10.71 -11.03
N GLU A 44 25.52 -11.95 -11.19
CA GLU A 44 26.22 -12.44 -12.39
C GLU A 44 25.25 -12.74 -13.55
N GLY A 45 23.94 -12.48 -13.38
CA GLY A 45 22.92 -12.72 -14.40
C GLY A 45 22.42 -14.16 -14.48
N LYS A 46 22.83 -15.05 -13.56
CA LYS A 46 22.37 -16.45 -13.55
C LYS A 46 20.92 -16.52 -13.10
N SER A 47 20.05 -17.06 -13.95
CA SER A 47 18.63 -17.25 -13.66
C SER A 47 18.33 -18.62 -13.06
N GLU A 48 17.52 -18.66 -12.02
CA GLU A 48 16.91 -19.86 -11.45
C GLU A 48 15.39 -19.67 -11.43
N LEU A 49 14.67 -20.57 -12.08
CA LEU A 49 13.20 -20.58 -12.07
C LEU A 49 12.69 -21.05 -10.71
N ASN A 50 11.77 -20.30 -10.11
CA ASN A 50 11.02 -20.74 -8.95
C ASN A 50 9.64 -21.27 -9.39
N GLU A 51 9.62 -22.43 -10.05
CA GLU A 51 8.47 -22.99 -10.78
C GLU A 51 7.18 -23.14 -9.94
N ASN A 52 7.29 -23.15 -8.61
CA ASN A 52 6.18 -23.40 -7.69
C ASN A 52 5.45 -22.14 -7.19
N GLN A 53 5.79 -20.95 -7.71
CA GLN A 53 5.20 -19.71 -7.20
C GLN A 53 4.53 -18.90 -8.32
N THR A 54 3.21 -18.84 -8.32
CA THR A 54 2.46 -17.94 -9.21
C THR A 54 2.04 -16.70 -8.44
N MET A 55 2.12 -15.52 -9.07
CA MET A 55 1.61 -14.28 -8.48
C MET A 55 0.50 -13.69 -9.34
N VAL A 56 -0.57 -13.25 -8.68
CA VAL A 56 -1.65 -12.51 -9.33
C VAL A 56 -1.47 -11.04 -8.99
N MET A 57 -1.28 -10.20 -10.00
CA MET A 57 -0.89 -8.80 -9.84
C MET A 57 -1.95 -7.87 -10.44
N THR A 58 -2.08 -6.69 -9.88
CA THR A 58 -2.82 -5.56 -10.46
C THR A 58 -2.03 -4.27 -10.20
N ASN A 59 -2.54 -3.11 -10.61
CA ASN A 59 -2.02 -1.81 -10.17
C ASN A 59 -2.99 -1.17 -9.16
N TRP A 60 -2.45 -0.35 -8.27
CA TRP A 60 -3.22 0.31 -7.21
C TRP A 60 -4.37 1.17 -7.74
N GLY A 61 -4.13 1.94 -8.81
CA GLY A 61 -5.13 2.82 -9.40
C GLY A 61 -6.37 2.05 -9.89
N LEU A 62 -6.15 0.92 -10.57
CA LEU A 62 -7.21 0.04 -11.05
C LEU A 62 -7.99 -0.62 -9.91
N LEU A 63 -7.30 -1.13 -8.88
CA LEU A 63 -7.96 -1.70 -7.71
C LEU A 63 -8.83 -0.65 -7.00
N VAL A 64 -8.33 0.58 -6.81
CA VAL A 64 -9.13 1.67 -6.20
C VAL A 64 -10.34 2.00 -7.06
N LYS A 65 -10.20 2.08 -8.39
CA LYS A 65 -11.34 2.30 -9.30
C LYS A 65 -12.42 1.22 -9.11
N VAL A 66 -12.03 -0.06 -9.01
CA VAL A 66 -12.97 -1.17 -8.72
C VAL A 66 -13.65 -1.00 -7.36
N LEU A 67 -12.89 -0.73 -6.31
CA LEU A 67 -13.44 -0.55 -4.96
C LEU A 67 -14.39 0.65 -4.88
N ARG A 68 -14.04 1.76 -5.55
CA ARG A 68 -14.85 2.99 -5.61
C ARG A 68 -16.15 2.79 -6.38
N ALA A 69 -16.11 2.12 -7.52
CA ALA A 69 -17.32 1.78 -8.25
C ALA A 69 -18.30 0.95 -7.40
N ASN A 70 -17.79 0.01 -6.59
CA ASN A 70 -18.61 -0.78 -5.68
C ASN A 70 -19.14 0.01 -4.47
N PHE A 71 -18.34 0.95 -3.95
CA PHE A 71 -18.65 1.69 -2.73
C PHE A 71 -19.58 2.87 -2.96
N ASP A 72 -19.24 3.79 -3.88
CA ASP A 72 -19.98 5.04 -4.08
C ASP A 72 -20.35 5.30 -5.55
N GLY A 73 -20.33 4.25 -6.37
CA GLY A 73 -20.77 4.34 -7.76
C GLY A 73 -19.83 5.16 -8.66
N THR A 74 -18.62 5.51 -8.20
CA THR A 74 -17.67 6.29 -9.01
C THR A 74 -17.34 5.54 -10.30
N THR A 75 -17.71 6.09 -11.45
CA THR A 75 -17.36 5.55 -12.76
C THR A 75 -15.98 6.02 -13.20
N SER A 76 -15.42 5.31 -14.18
CA SER A 76 -14.17 5.67 -14.83
C SER A 76 -14.15 5.12 -16.26
N LYS A 77 -13.16 5.50 -17.07
CA LYS A 77 -13.00 4.93 -18.42
C LYS A 77 -12.98 3.40 -18.43
N VAL A 78 -12.38 2.80 -17.40
CA VAL A 78 -12.23 1.35 -17.22
C VAL A 78 -13.44 0.68 -16.55
N ILE A 79 -14.31 1.47 -15.92
CA ILE A 79 -15.58 1.05 -15.30
C ILE A 79 -16.65 2.07 -15.68
N PRO A 80 -17.17 2.02 -16.92
CA PRO A 80 -18.11 3.03 -17.42
C PRO A 80 -19.48 2.94 -16.73
N THR A 81 -19.84 1.75 -16.27
CA THR A 81 -21.07 1.47 -15.54
C THR A 81 -20.69 0.90 -14.19
N ALA A 82 -20.98 1.66 -13.12
CA ALA A 82 -20.82 1.17 -11.76
C ALA A 82 -22.04 0.31 -11.35
N PRO A 83 -21.87 -0.67 -10.45
CA PRO A 83 -22.98 -1.38 -9.84
C PRO A 83 -23.93 -0.39 -9.15
N GLY A 84 -25.24 -0.63 -9.30
CA GLY A 84 -26.26 0.11 -8.54
C GLY A 84 -26.40 -0.42 -7.11
N PRO A 85 -27.11 0.31 -6.23
CA PRO A 85 -27.46 -0.18 -4.89
C PRO A 85 -28.29 -1.48 -4.97
N GLU A 86 -28.05 -2.40 -4.04
CA GLU A 86 -28.83 -3.63 -3.86
C GLU A 86 -29.78 -3.52 -2.66
N ALA A 87 -30.71 -4.46 -2.55
CA ALA A 87 -31.60 -4.53 -1.39
C ALA A 87 -30.78 -4.76 -0.11
N GLY A 88 -30.90 -3.83 0.84
CA GLY A 88 -30.14 -3.84 2.09
C GLY A 88 -28.98 -2.84 2.12
N ASP A 89 -28.59 -2.26 0.99
CA ASP A 89 -27.66 -1.14 0.96
C ASP A 89 -28.32 0.11 1.56
N ASP A 90 -27.56 0.88 2.33
CA ASP A 90 -27.96 2.18 2.89
C ASP A 90 -27.27 3.33 2.14
N ILE A 91 -27.54 4.56 2.54
CA ILE A 91 -26.96 5.77 1.97
C ILE A 91 -25.43 5.76 2.20
N VAL A 92 -24.69 5.88 1.12
CA VAL A 92 -23.23 6.04 1.14
C VAL A 92 -22.86 7.47 0.80
N GLU A 93 -22.03 8.09 1.64
CA GLU A 93 -21.44 9.40 1.39
C GLU A 93 -19.91 9.31 1.39
N TYR A 94 -19.27 9.85 0.34
CA TYR A 94 -17.83 10.03 0.29
C TYR A 94 -17.47 11.52 0.32
N LYS A 95 -17.10 12.03 1.50
CA LYS A 95 -16.66 13.42 1.67
C LYS A 95 -15.16 13.56 1.40
N SER A 96 -14.83 13.99 0.18
CA SER A 96 -13.44 14.37 -0.15
C SER A 96 -13.06 15.67 0.56
N GLY A 97 -11.79 15.80 0.97
CA GLY A 97 -11.30 17.00 1.63
C GLY A 97 -11.65 17.11 3.13
N ALA A 98 -12.23 16.07 3.74
CA ALA A 98 -12.41 16.02 5.19
C ALA A 98 -11.17 15.42 5.88
N ARG A 99 -10.45 16.22 6.67
CA ARG A 99 -9.31 15.79 7.49
C ARG A 99 -9.77 15.58 8.93
N VAL A 100 -9.94 14.33 9.36
CA VAL A 100 -10.25 14.01 10.77
C VAL A 100 -9.11 14.49 11.67
N THR A 101 -9.48 15.19 12.74
CA THR A 101 -8.53 15.79 13.69
C THR A 101 -8.68 15.22 15.10
N ASP A 102 -9.87 14.76 15.47
CA ASP A 102 -10.15 14.27 16.82
C ASP A 102 -11.30 13.26 16.86
N LEU A 103 -11.27 12.39 17.88
CA LEU A 103 -12.29 11.39 18.17
C LEU A 103 -12.62 11.42 19.67
N LYS A 104 -13.90 11.58 20.01
CA LYS A 104 -14.36 11.62 21.41
C LYS A 104 -15.41 10.56 21.68
N ASP A 105 -15.26 9.81 22.76
CA ASP A 105 -16.30 8.93 23.28
C ASP A 105 -17.35 9.78 24.01
N VAL A 106 -18.60 9.74 23.53
CA VAL A 106 -19.74 10.47 24.11
C VAL A 106 -20.82 9.53 24.63
N GLY A 107 -20.43 8.29 25.00
CA GLY A 107 -21.31 7.29 25.58
C GLY A 107 -21.65 6.18 24.58
N ASP A 108 -22.84 6.24 23.99
CA ASP A 108 -23.32 5.28 22.99
C ASP A 108 -22.69 5.50 21.61
N ARG A 109 -22.05 6.65 21.40
CA ARG A 109 -21.49 7.11 20.12
C ARG A 109 -20.09 7.66 20.27
N VAL A 110 -19.45 7.86 19.12
CA VAL A 110 -18.18 8.54 18.96
C VAL A 110 -18.41 9.80 18.13
N GLU A 111 -18.00 10.94 18.64
CA GLU A 111 -17.91 12.17 17.86
C GLU A 111 -16.63 12.18 17.05
N VAL A 112 -16.76 12.44 15.74
CA VAL A 112 -15.66 12.58 14.80
C VAL A 112 -15.58 14.03 14.39
N GLN A 113 -14.53 14.71 14.84
CA GLN A 113 -14.23 16.08 14.43
C GLN A 113 -13.30 16.06 13.22
N TYR A 114 -13.63 16.87 12.21
CA TYR A 114 -12.80 17.01 11.02
C TYR A 114 -12.77 18.44 10.52
N GLU A 115 -11.68 18.77 9.85
CA GLU A 115 -11.50 20.03 9.14
C GLU A 115 -11.80 19.82 7.66
N ASP A 116 -12.63 20.69 7.08
CA ASP A 116 -12.71 20.82 5.63
C ASP A 116 -11.47 21.54 5.11
N ILE A 117 -10.64 20.87 4.30
CA ILE A 117 -9.34 21.41 3.88
C ILE A 117 -9.41 22.61 2.93
N HIS A 118 -10.60 22.94 2.42
CA HIS A 118 -10.79 24.05 1.49
C HIS A 118 -11.23 25.32 2.22
N SER A 119 -12.20 25.19 3.12
CA SER A 119 -12.75 26.28 3.92
C SER A 119 -12.04 26.47 5.27
N HIS A 120 -11.28 25.47 5.71
CA HIS A 120 -10.73 25.35 7.07
C HIS A 120 -11.80 25.33 8.17
N ALA A 121 -13.06 25.09 7.82
CA ALA A 121 -14.14 24.96 8.78
C ALA A 121 -13.98 23.66 9.58
N MET A 122 -14.24 23.75 10.89
CA MET A 122 -14.32 22.59 11.77
C MET A 122 -15.76 22.08 11.83
N GLU A 123 -15.95 20.81 11.56
CA GLU A 123 -17.23 20.13 11.59
C GLU A 123 -17.19 18.92 12.53
N THR A 124 -18.36 18.42 12.93
CA THR A 124 -18.49 17.25 13.80
C THR A 124 -19.64 16.38 13.32
N ILE A 125 -19.41 15.07 13.27
CA ILE A 125 -20.44 14.05 13.04
C ILE A 125 -20.39 13.02 14.16
N SER A 126 -21.46 12.24 14.34
CA SER A 126 -21.52 11.18 15.35
C SER A 126 -21.80 9.81 14.72
N ALA A 127 -21.16 8.77 15.24
CA ALA A 127 -21.33 7.39 14.76
C ALA A 127 -21.28 6.38 15.91
N HIS A 128 -22.02 5.27 15.80
CA HIS A 128 -21.91 4.14 16.74
C HIS A 128 -20.62 3.33 16.53
N LEU A 129 -20.10 3.35 15.30
CA LEU A 129 -18.92 2.60 14.88
C LEU A 129 -18.05 3.52 14.01
N VAL A 130 -16.76 3.58 14.31
CA VAL A 130 -15.76 4.32 13.53
C VAL A 130 -14.64 3.36 13.11
N VAL A 131 -14.33 3.34 11.81
CA VAL A 131 -13.23 2.56 11.26
C VAL A 131 -12.13 3.51 10.80
N VAL A 132 -10.99 3.46 11.48
CA VAL A 132 -9.81 4.28 11.19
C VAL A 132 -8.94 3.55 10.17
N ALA A 133 -8.93 4.06 8.94
CA ALA A 133 -8.18 3.52 7.80
C ALA A 133 -7.25 4.56 7.14
N ASP A 134 -6.72 5.53 7.91
CA ASP A 134 -5.94 6.68 7.44
C ASP A 134 -4.44 6.37 7.12
N GLY A 135 -4.13 5.10 6.87
CA GLY A 135 -2.89 4.65 6.24
C GLY A 135 -1.64 4.65 7.13
N SER A 136 -0.47 4.47 6.49
CA SER A 136 0.80 4.25 7.19
C SER A 136 1.28 5.43 8.04
N THR A 137 0.86 6.63 7.66
CA THR A 137 1.12 7.86 8.42
C THR A 137 -0.04 8.24 9.32
N SER A 138 -0.88 7.28 9.74
CA SER A 138 -2.09 7.49 10.53
C SER A 138 -1.95 8.57 11.60
N SER A 139 -2.76 9.61 11.46
CA SER A 139 -2.92 10.70 12.42
C SER A 139 -3.73 10.25 13.62
N MET A 140 -4.76 9.43 13.39
CA MET A 140 -5.61 8.91 14.46
C MET A 140 -4.85 7.92 15.34
N ARG A 141 -3.97 7.09 14.79
CA ARG A 141 -3.06 6.26 15.60
C ARG A 141 -2.18 7.12 16.52
N ARG A 142 -1.59 8.21 16.00
CA ARG A 142 -0.77 9.14 16.80
C ARG A 142 -1.57 9.78 17.92
N LEU A 143 -2.82 10.16 17.64
CA LEU A 143 -3.72 10.77 18.61
C LEU A 143 -4.13 9.78 19.71
N LEU A 144 -4.58 8.59 19.31
CA LEU A 144 -5.12 7.58 20.22
C LEU A 144 -4.03 6.82 20.99
N MET A 145 -2.80 6.79 20.48
CA MET A 145 -1.65 6.12 21.06
C MET A 145 -0.37 6.95 20.88
N PRO A 146 -0.22 8.06 21.62
CA PRO A 146 0.91 8.98 21.48
C PRO A 146 2.28 8.35 21.82
N ASP A 147 2.27 7.29 22.64
CA ASP A 147 3.48 6.59 23.09
C ASP A 147 3.99 5.53 22.10
N VAL A 148 3.27 5.26 21.01
CA VAL A 148 3.73 4.30 20.01
C VAL A 148 4.92 4.89 19.27
N ASP A 149 6.03 4.17 19.23
CA ASP A 149 7.18 4.58 18.45
C ASP A 149 6.85 4.57 16.95
N HIS A 150 6.69 5.78 16.40
CA HIS A 150 6.41 6.01 14.98
C HIS A 150 7.67 6.09 14.12
N ASN A 151 8.85 6.03 14.75
CA ASN A 151 10.15 6.00 14.10
C ASN A 151 10.81 4.62 14.17
N SER A 152 10.16 3.63 14.80
CA SER A 152 10.69 2.28 14.96
C SER A 152 11.15 1.76 13.60
N HIS A 153 12.46 1.67 13.41
CA HIS A 153 13.09 1.06 12.25
C HIS A 153 12.75 1.76 10.91
N ARG A 154 13.10 3.04 10.76
CA ARG A 154 13.27 3.64 9.41
C ARG A 154 14.54 3.11 8.75
N THR A 155 14.60 1.80 8.63
CA THR A 155 15.72 1.13 8.00
C THR A 155 15.37 0.98 6.53
N ALA A 156 15.99 1.79 5.70
CA ALA A 156 16.08 1.49 4.29
C ALA A 156 17.06 0.31 4.17
N PHE A 157 16.57 -0.91 4.01
CA PHE A 157 17.47 -2.05 3.86
C PHE A 157 18.14 -1.95 2.49
N VAL A 158 19.49 -1.88 2.47
CA VAL A 158 20.28 -2.41 1.34
C VAL A 158 20.12 -3.87 1.54
N ILE A 159 19.47 -4.53 0.59
CA ILE A 159 20.25 -5.50 -0.15
C ILE A 159 19.93 -5.42 -1.64
N LEU A 160 20.89 -5.84 -2.47
CA LEU A 160 20.92 -5.86 -3.93
C LEU A 160 19.81 -6.74 -4.52
N SER A 161 18.56 -6.39 -4.22
CA SER A 161 17.37 -7.05 -4.68
C SER A 161 16.48 -5.99 -5.30
N SER A 162 16.19 -6.16 -6.57
CA SER A 162 15.06 -5.51 -7.21
C SER A 162 13.95 -6.52 -7.35
N LEU A 163 12.72 -6.06 -7.12
CA LEU A 163 11.53 -6.83 -7.51
C LEU A 163 10.98 -6.17 -8.76
N SER A 164 10.78 -6.95 -9.81
CA SER A 164 10.17 -6.47 -11.04
C SER A 164 9.07 -7.38 -11.53
N TYR A 165 7.98 -6.80 -12.01
CA TYR A 165 6.82 -7.54 -12.48
C TYR A 165 5.91 -6.76 -13.41
N THR A 166 5.12 -7.49 -14.19
CA THR A 166 4.13 -6.90 -15.06
C THR A 166 2.81 -6.67 -14.33
N VAL A 167 2.15 -5.56 -14.63
CA VAL A 167 0.81 -5.22 -14.14
C VAL A 167 -0.06 -4.73 -15.29
N PRO A 168 -1.39 -4.87 -15.22
CA PRO A 168 -2.29 -4.23 -16.17
C PRO A 168 -2.06 -2.72 -16.19
N THR A 169 -2.40 -2.08 -17.31
CA THR A 169 -2.46 -0.62 -17.39
C THR A 169 -3.54 -0.05 -16.47
N GLU A 170 -3.53 1.25 -16.28
CA GLU A 170 -4.60 1.97 -15.58
C GLU A 170 -6.00 1.77 -16.20
N ASP A 171 -6.04 1.51 -17.51
CA ASP A 171 -7.25 1.21 -18.29
C ASP A 171 -7.60 -0.29 -18.26
N GLY A 172 -6.85 -1.09 -17.51
CA GLY A 172 -7.08 -2.52 -17.31
C GLY A 172 -6.61 -3.40 -18.47
N ASP A 173 -5.83 -2.86 -19.41
CA ASP A 173 -5.23 -3.64 -20.49
C ASP A 173 -4.03 -4.45 -20.00
N SER A 174 -4.06 -5.76 -20.22
CA SER A 174 -3.05 -6.74 -19.81
C SER A 174 -2.26 -7.33 -20.99
N GLY A 175 -2.51 -6.85 -22.22
CA GLY A 175 -1.82 -7.30 -23.42
C GLY A 175 -0.30 -7.13 -23.33
N VAL A 176 0.45 -8.04 -23.95
CA VAL A 176 1.92 -8.12 -23.84
C VAL A 176 2.60 -6.78 -24.17
N ASP A 177 2.10 -6.06 -25.17
CA ASP A 177 2.66 -4.79 -25.66
C ASP A 177 2.14 -3.55 -24.91
N LYS A 178 1.22 -3.74 -23.96
CA LYS A 178 0.51 -2.64 -23.29
C LYS A 178 0.69 -2.65 -21.78
N ARG A 179 0.78 -3.83 -21.17
CA ARG A 179 0.99 -3.99 -19.72
C ARG A 179 2.21 -3.21 -19.25
N LEU A 180 2.14 -2.71 -18.02
CA LEU A 180 3.19 -1.89 -17.43
C LEU A 180 4.21 -2.79 -16.74
N TYR A 181 5.46 -2.32 -16.71
CA TYR A 181 6.53 -2.94 -15.96
C TYR A 181 6.76 -2.18 -14.65
N ASN A 182 6.37 -2.80 -13.54
CA ASN A 182 6.62 -2.26 -12.21
C ASN A 182 7.98 -2.78 -11.71
N TRP A 183 8.81 -1.88 -11.17
CA TRP A 183 10.07 -2.25 -10.54
C TRP A 183 10.25 -1.51 -9.21
N ILE A 184 10.96 -2.14 -8.29
CA ILE A 184 11.31 -1.60 -6.98
C ILE A 184 12.79 -1.88 -6.75
N TRP A 185 13.56 -0.87 -6.38
CA TRP A 185 14.97 -1.00 -6.01
C TRP A 185 15.19 -0.41 -4.61
N TYR A 186 15.71 -1.23 -3.70
CA TYR A 186 15.95 -0.85 -2.31
C TYR A 186 17.38 -0.33 -2.11
N ASN A 187 17.51 0.87 -1.53
CA ASN A 187 18.77 1.50 -1.15
C ASN A 187 18.84 1.63 0.38
N ASN A 188 20.05 1.59 0.96
CA ASN A 188 20.30 1.83 2.38
C ASN A 188 20.91 3.19 2.53
N LEU A 189 20.32 3.93 3.44
CA LEU A 189 20.81 5.21 3.86
C LEU A 189 20.67 5.19 5.37
N PRO A 190 21.75 5.51 6.12
CA PRO A 190 21.61 5.73 7.54
C PRO A 190 20.50 6.76 7.79
N GLU A 191 19.70 6.51 8.81
CA GLU A 191 18.67 7.44 9.23
C GLU A 191 19.30 8.81 9.53
N ASP A 192 18.61 9.87 9.15
CA ASP A 192 19.05 11.26 9.30
C ASP A 192 20.44 11.58 8.71
N SER A 193 20.93 10.74 7.79
CA SER A 193 22.15 11.04 7.04
C SER A 193 21.97 12.22 6.07
N PRO A 194 23.03 12.97 5.77
CA PRO A 194 23.01 14.00 4.73
C PRO A 194 22.53 13.48 3.37
N ASP A 195 22.82 12.21 3.04
CA ASP A 195 22.34 11.58 1.82
C ASP A 195 20.84 11.31 1.85
N MET A 196 20.28 10.91 3.00
CA MET A 196 18.83 10.77 3.14
C MET A 196 18.14 12.13 2.99
N GLU A 197 18.64 13.17 3.66
CA GLU A 197 18.08 14.53 3.53
C GLU A 197 18.15 15.01 2.07
N ARG A 198 19.29 14.85 1.41
CA ARG A 198 19.49 15.21 0.00
C ARG A 198 18.53 14.48 -0.94
N LEU A 199 18.32 13.18 -0.75
CA LEU A 199 17.42 12.39 -1.60
C LEU A 199 15.94 12.68 -1.36
N PHE A 200 15.57 13.03 -0.12
CA PHE A 200 14.18 13.34 0.24
C PHE A 200 13.83 14.82 0.11
N THR A 201 14.78 15.66 -0.30
CA THR A 201 14.51 17.05 -0.67
C THR A 201 14.16 17.13 -2.15
N ASP A 202 13.00 17.70 -2.47
CA ASP A 202 12.55 17.82 -3.85
C ASP A 202 13.24 18.96 -4.62
N VAL A 203 12.88 19.06 -5.91
CA VAL A 203 13.33 20.12 -6.83
C VAL A 203 13.01 21.53 -6.34
N ASP A 204 12.00 21.70 -5.50
CA ASP A 204 11.57 22.98 -4.92
C ASP A 204 12.24 23.27 -3.57
N GLY A 205 13.12 22.38 -3.09
CA GLY A 205 13.82 22.53 -1.82
C GLY A 205 13.04 22.05 -0.60
N LYS A 206 11.87 21.43 -0.78
CA LYS A 206 11.05 20.91 0.32
C LYS A 206 11.52 19.51 0.72
N LEU A 207 11.82 19.34 2.00
CA LEU A 207 12.12 18.05 2.61
C LEU A 207 10.84 17.23 2.84
N HIS A 208 10.75 16.07 2.19
CA HIS A 208 9.65 15.11 2.35
C HIS A 208 9.93 14.12 3.48
N ARG A 209 8.96 13.94 4.38
CA ARG A 209 9.09 12.98 5.49
C ARG A 209 8.93 11.52 5.07
N GLY A 210 8.19 11.25 3.99
CA GLY A 210 7.81 9.89 3.59
C GLY A 210 8.11 9.56 2.14
N THR A 211 7.53 10.31 1.19
CA THR A 211 7.67 10.04 -0.24
C THR A 211 7.98 11.34 -0.97
N VAL A 212 8.97 11.30 -1.86
CA VAL A 212 9.16 12.32 -2.91
C VAL A 212 8.35 11.88 -4.13
N PRO A 213 7.26 12.60 -4.48
CA PRO A 213 6.41 12.23 -5.60
C PRO A 213 7.13 12.23 -6.95
N ARG A 214 6.49 11.61 -7.95
CA ARG A 214 6.91 11.72 -9.36
C ARG A 214 7.08 13.19 -9.75
N ARG A 215 8.02 13.47 -10.66
CA ARG A 215 8.38 14.83 -11.14
C ARG A 215 9.04 15.75 -10.11
N LEU A 216 8.99 15.40 -8.82
CA LEU A 216 9.63 16.16 -7.73
C LEU A 216 11.00 15.58 -7.32
N VAL A 217 11.36 14.40 -7.82
CA VAL A 217 12.70 13.84 -7.63
C VAL A 217 13.73 14.72 -8.37
N ARG A 218 14.71 15.22 -7.62
CA ARG A 218 15.84 15.98 -8.15
C ARG A 218 16.58 15.24 -9.28
N PRO A 219 16.72 15.83 -10.48
CA PRO A 219 17.39 15.18 -11.61
C PRO A 219 18.80 14.70 -11.27
N GLU A 220 19.58 15.50 -10.55
CA GLU A 220 20.95 15.16 -10.16
C GLU A 220 21.03 13.93 -9.25
N ASN A 221 20.00 13.71 -8.41
CA ASN A 221 19.89 12.51 -7.58
C ASN A 221 19.55 11.29 -8.44
N TRP A 222 18.69 11.47 -9.45
CA TRP A 222 18.29 10.40 -10.35
C TRP A 222 19.40 9.98 -11.31
N GLU A 223 20.14 10.93 -11.88
CA GLU A 223 21.29 10.62 -12.75
C GLU A 223 22.37 9.82 -12.00
N LYS A 224 22.65 10.18 -10.73
CA LYS A 224 23.56 9.40 -9.87
C LYS A 224 23.06 7.96 -9.68
N GLN A 225 21.75 7.78 -9.46
CA GLN A 225 21.18 6.44 -9.29
C GLN A 225 21.27 5.61 -10.59
N LYS A 226 21.01 6.23 -11.75
CA LYS A 226 21.17 5.57 -13.06
C LYS A 226 22.60 5.16 -13.35
N ALA A 227 23.59 5.98 -12.99
CA ALA A 227 25.01 5.65 -13.16
C ALA A 227 25.41 4.42 -12.32
N VAL A 228 24.83 4.25 -11.14
CA VAL A 228 25.07 3.08 -10.29
C VAL A 228 24.37 1.82 -10.83
N ALA A 229 23.25 1.96 -11.54
CA ALA A 229 22.42 0.83 -11.97
C ALA A 229 23.20 -0.27 -12.71
N PHE A 230 24.02 0.08 -13.70
CA PHE A 230 24.82 -0.89 -14.47
C PHE A 230 25.95 -1.54 -13.66
N SER A 231 26.37 -0.94 -12.55
CA SER A 231 27.42 -1.51 -11.69
C SER A 231 26.89 -2.52 -10.67
N VAL A 232 25.58 -2.53 -10.41
CA VAL A 232 25.00 -3.32 -9.32
C VAL A 232 23.79 -4.17 -9.71
N LEU A 233 23.12 -3.85 -10.83
CA LEU A 233 21.97 -4.58 -11.34
C LEU A 233 22.35 -5.39 -12.59
N PRO A 234 21.71 -6.54 -12.84
CA PRO A 234 21.77 -7.21 -14.14
C PRO A 234 21.37 -6.28 -15.28
N GLN A 235 21.96 -6.46 -16.47
CA GLN A 235 21.80 -5.56 -17.61
C GLN A 235 20.34 -5.18 -17.91
N GLY A 236 19.44 -6.15 -18.02
CA GLY A 236 18.03 -5.89 -18.33
C GLY A 236 17.33 -5.02 -17.27
N LEU A 237 17.68 -5.17 -15.99
CA LEU A 237 17.14 -4.35 -14.91
C LEU A 237 17.75 -2.95 -14.90
N ALA A 238 19.05 -2.84 -15.16
CA ALA A 238 19.71 -1.55 -15.31
C ALA A 238 19.11 -0.74 -16.49
N GLU A 239 18.78 -1.40 -17.60
CA GLU A 239 18.08 -0.77 -18.72
C GLU A 239 16.69 -0.25 -18.34
N VAL A 240 15.90 -1.03 -17.58
CA VAL A 240 14.59 -0.58 -17.10
C VAL A 240 14.72 0.66 -16.20
N VAL A 241 15.68 0.64 -15.28
CA VAL A 241 15.95 1.78 -14.39
C VAL A 241 16.33 3.00 -15.22
N THR A 242 17.27 2.87 -16.16
CA THR A 242 17.73 4.01 -16.98
C THR A 242 16.67 4.56 -17.94
N LYS A 243 15.74 3.73 -18.41
CA LYS A 243 14.59 4.13 -19.25
C LYS A 243 13.44 4.74 -18.43
N THR A 244 13.49 4.72 -17.10
CA THR A 244 12.42 5.30 -16.27
C THR A 244 12.47 6.83 -16.29
N ALA A 245 11.42 7.45 -16.83
CA ALA A 245 11.32 8.89 -17.00
C ALA A 245 10.93 9.65 -15.73
N GLN A 246 10.02 9.09 -14.92
CA GLN A 246 9.46 9.77 -13.75
C GLN A 246 9.46 8.84 -12.52
N PRO A 247 10.62 8.66 -11.85
CA PRO A 247 10.69 7.87 -10.63
C PRO A 247 10.00 8.59 -9.47
N PHE A 248 9.66 7.84 -8.43
CA PHE A 248 9.34 8.36 -7.11
C PHE A 248 10.17 7.62 -6.06
N ILE A 249 10.40 8.23 -4.91
CA ILE A 249 11.23 7.65 -3.84
C ILE A 249 10.39 7.63 -2.56
N ALA A 250 10.34 6.49 -1.87
CA ALA A 250 9.56 6.33 -0.63
C ALA A 250 10.42 5.72 0.48
N LYS A 251 10.28 6.24 1.71
CA LYS A 251 10.87 5.64 2.90
C LYS A 251 10.16 4.34 3.25
N MET A 252 10.94 3.37 3.70
CA MET A 252 10.43 2.14 4.31
C MET A 252 10.54 2.25 5.82
N TYR A 253 9.48 1.87 6.52
CA TYR A 253 9.44 1.85 7.97
C TYR A 253 8.35 0.87 8.43
N ASP A 254 8.46 0.41 9.67
CA ASP A 254 7.43 -0.37 10.34
C ASP A 254 6.82 0.47 11.46
N VAL A 255 5.50 0.37 11.65
CA VAL A 255 4.84 0.91 12.85
C VAL A 255 3.92 -0.15 13.40
N THR A 256 4.13 -0.51 14.67
CA THR A 256 3.34 -1.53 15.35
C THR A 256 2.49 -0.91 16.45
N SER A 257 1.17 -1.00 16.30
CA SER A 257 0.25 -0.68 17.39
C SER A 257 0.08 -1.90 18.31
N PRO A 258 0.11 -1.71 19.65
CA PRO A 258 -0.13 -2.79 20.61
C PRO A 258 -1.60 -3.22 20.68
N LYS A 259 -2.51 -2.34 20.25
CA LYS A 259 -3.96 -2.56 20.22
C LYS A 259 -4.57 -1.89 18.98
N GLY A 260 -5.74 -2.35 18.56
CA GLY A 260 -6.51 -1.82 17.44
C GLY A 260 -7.92 -1.35 17.84
N LEU A 261 -8.33 -1.59 19.07
CA LEU A 261 -9.67 -1.33 19.58
C LEU A 261 -9.68 -0.18 20.60
N PHE A 262 -10.63 0.75 20.46
CA PHE A 262 -10.82 1.88 21.38
C PHE A 262 -12.30 2.11 21.69
N PHE A 263 -12.53 2.91 22.74
CA PHE A 263 -13.87 3.36 23.17
C PHE A 263 -14.86 2.20 23.33
N ASP A 264 -14.45 1.17 24.08
CA ASP A 264 -15.21 -0.06 24.34
C ASP A 264 -15.75 -0.77 23.09
N GLY A 265 -14.96 -0.74 22.02
CA GLY A 265 -15.29 -1.44 20.78
C GLY A 265 -16.10 -0.61 19.80
N LYS A 266 -16.13 0.72 19.97
CA LYS A 266 -16.72 1.65 19.01
C LYS A 266 -15.73 2.10 17.92
N VAL A 267 -14.43 1.97 18.14
CA VAL A 267 -13.40 2.41 17.17
C VAL A 267 -12.41 1.29 16.85
N PHE A 268 -12.20 1.04 15.54
CA PHE A 268 -11.32 0.00 15.01
C PHE A 268 -10.27 0.62 14.11
N LEU A 269 -8.98 0.36 14.37
CA LEU A 269 -7.90 0.68 13.45
C LEU A 269 -7.68 -0.50 12.50
N VAL A 270 -7.65 -0.25 11.19
CA VAL A 270 -7.46 -1.29 10.17
C VAL A 270 -6.32 -0.92 9.21
N GLY A 271 -5.87 -1.88 8.42
CA GLY A 271 -4.90 -1.59 7.36
C GLY A 271 -3.56 -1.14 7.92
N ASP A 272 -2.91 -0.19 7.24
CA ASP A 272 -1.64 0.38 7.69
C ASP A 272 -1.80 1.33 8.89
N ALA A 273 -3.02 1.79 9.19
CA ALA A 273 -3.30 2.56 10.39
C ALA A 273 -3.14 1.69 11.64
N LEU A 274 -3.55 0.42 11.58
CA LEU A 274 -3.29 -0.56 12.64
C LEU A 274 -1.82 -0.93 12.75
N MET A 275 -1.25 -1.47 11.67
CA MET A 275 0.15 -1.90 11.65
C MET A 275 0.73 -1.74 10.25
N THR A 276 1.64 -0.78 10.12
CA THR A 276 2.43 -0.57 8.92
C THR A 276 3.58 -1.57 8.91
N ILE A 277 3.66 -2.37 7.85
CA ILE A 277 4.75 -3.32 7.63
C ILE A 277 5.44 -2.94 6.33
N ARG A 278 6.77 -2.91 6.35
CA ARG A 278 7.62 -2.72 5.18
C ARG A 278 7.15 -3.54 3.96
N PRO A 279 7.26 -3.00 2.75
CA PRO A 279 6.65 -3.59 1.56
C PRO A 279 7.39 -4.80 0.97
N ASN A 280 8.52 -5.22 1.53
CA ASN A 280 9.41 -6.24 0.94
C ASN A 280 8.74 -7.62 0.72
N VAL A 281 7.61 -7.89 1.38
CA VAL A 281 6.81 -9.10 1.20
C VAL A 281 5.45 -8.87 0.52
N GLY A 282 5.12 -7.64 0.13
CA GLY A 282 3.91 -7.33 -0.64
C GLY A 282 2.57 -7.56 0.09
N MET A 283 2.55 -7.54 1.42
CA MET A 283 1.39 -7.98 2.23
C MET A 283 0.43 -6.87 2.69
N SER A 284 0.62 -5.60 2.30
CA SER A 284 -0.20 -4.47 2.79
C SER A 284 -1.69 -4.69 2.49
N THR A 285 -2.06 -4.85 1.21
CA THR A 285 -3.46 -5.04 0.80
C THR A 285 -4.06 -6.36 1.30
N GLN A 286 -3.25 -7.43 1.41
CA GLN A 286 -3.68 -8.68 2.04
C GLN A 286 -4.11 -8.46 3.49
N SER A 287 -3.30 -7.70 4.22
CA SER A 287 -3.53 -7.49 5.63
C SER A 287 -4.71 -6.53 5.86
N ALA A 288 -4.87 -5.50 5.02
CA ALA A 288 -6.05 -4.64 5.05
C ALA A 288 -7.34 -5.44 4.78
N ALA A 289 -7.36 -6.28 3.75
CA ALA A 289 -8.51 -7.12 3.45
C ALA A 289 -8.79 -8.15 4.55
N HIS A 290 -7.77 -8.72 5.18
CA HIS A 290 -7.93 -9.62 6.32
C HIS A 290 -8.62 -8.90 7.49
N ASP A 291 -8.19 -7.69 7.83
CA ASP A 291 -8.81 -6.91 8.91
C ASP A 291 -10.30 -6.62 8.61
N CYS A 292 -10.62 -6.25 7.37
CA CYS A 292 -12.00 -6.00 6.93
C CYS A 292 -12.87 -7.26 6.95
N ASN A 293 -12.37 -8.39 6.44
CA ASN A 293 -13.09 -9.69 6.47
C ASN A 293 -13.35 -10.16 7.90
N MET A 294 -12.47 -9.83 8.85
CA MET A 294 -12.70 -10.10 10.27
C MET A 294 -13.69 -9.11 10.88
N LEU A 295 -13.64 -7.83 10.46
CA LEU A 295 -14.55 -6.80 10.97
C LEU A 295 -16.00 -7.06 10.54
N GLU A 296 -16.21 -7.58 9.34
CA GLU A 296 -17.52 -8.08 8.85
C GLU A 296 -18.14 -9.05 9.86
N GLN A 297 -17.37 -10.01 10.38
CA GLN A 297 -17.85 -10.96 11.40
C GLN A 297 -18.19 -10.32 12.75
N VAL A 298 -17.60 -9.16 13.07
CA VAL A 298 -18.00 -8.38 14.26
C VAL A 298 -19.35 -7.73 14.03
N ILE A 299 -19.55 -7.13 12.85
CA ILE A 299 -20.80 -6.46 12.45
C ILE A 299 -21.94 -7.48 12.43
N GLU A 300 -21.69 -8.69 11.93
CA GLU A 300 -22.65 -9.80 11.92
C GLU A 300 -22.90 -10.42 13.31
N GLY A 301 -22.15 -10.02 14.34
CA GLY A 301 -22.24 -10.57 15.70
C GLY A 301 -21.66 -11.98 15.85
N ALA A 302 -20.98 -12.51 14.84
CA ALA A 302 -20.36 -13.83 14.87
C ALA A 302 -19.13 -13.89 15.79
N ILE A 303 -18.40 -12.77 15.93
CA ILE A 303 -17.28 -12.63 16.88
C ILE A 303 -17.38 -11.30 17.64
N SER A 304 -16.83 -11.29 18.86
CA SER A 304 -16.71 -10.05 19.63
C SER A 304 -15.56 -9.14 19.11
N PRO A 305 -15.62 -7.82 19.37
CA PRO A 305 -14.53 -6.90 19.06
C PRO A 305 -13.16 -7.32 19.64
N ARG A 306 -13.15 -7.94 20.84
CA ARG A 306 -11.91 -8.46 21.46
C ARG A 306 -11.36 -9.68 20.72
N GLN A 307 -12.23 -10.57 20.23
CA GLN A 307 -11.79 -11.70 19.40
C GLN A 307 -11.21 -11.21 18.06
N TRP A 308 -11.83 -10.19 17.46
CA TRP A 308 -11.31 -9.51 16.29
C TRP A 308 -9.90 -8.96 16.53
N GLU A 309 -9.69 -8.16 17.58
CA GLU A 309 -8.40 -7.53 17.87
C GLU A 309 -7.30 -8.58 18.04
N LYS A 310 -7.58 -9.64 18.81
CA LYS A 310 -6.64 -10.74 19.01
C LYS A 310 -6.28 -11.44 17.69
N ALA A 311 -7.26 -11.67 16.81
CA ALA A 311 -7.05 -12.34 15.54
C ALA A 311 -6.21 -11.49 14.58
N VAL A 312 -6.57 -10.21 14.40
CA VAL A 312 -5.86 -9.31 13.48
C VAL A 312 -4.44 -9.05 13.97
N LEU A 313 -4.23 -8.77 15.26
CA LEU A 313 -2.87 -8.55 15.79
C LEU A 313 -2.00 -9.80 15.64
N ARG A 314 -2.52 -10.99 15.94
CA ARG A 314 -1.78 -12.25 15.74
C ARG A 314 -1.37 -12.44 14.29
N TYR A 315 -2.29 -12.19 13.35
CA TYR A 315 -2.01 -12.24 11.92
C TYR A 315 -0.91 -11.23 11.53
N ARG A 316 -1.06 -9.97 11.95
CA ARG A 316 -0.16 -8.86 11.65
C ARG A 316 1.26 -9.09 12.20
N HIS A 317 1.39 -9.55 13.44
CA HIS A 317 2.70 -9.89 14.01
C HIS A 317 3.40 -11.03 13.28
N ARG A 318 2.64 -12.03 12.79
CA ARG A 318 3.22 -13.10 11.95
C ARG A 318 3.77 -12.54 10.65
N GLN A 319 3.02 -11.68 9.97
CA GLN A 319 3.50 -11.04 8.73
C GLN A 319 4.71 -10.15 8.97
N ARG A 320 4.73 -9.38 10.06
CA ARG A 320 5.89 -8.56 10.41
C ARG A 320 7.13 -9.41 10.66
N ARG A 321 7.00 -10.51 11.42
CA ARG A 321 8.13 -11.43 11.68
C ARG A 321 8.66 -12.04 10.38
N PHE A 322 7.77 -12.42 9.47
CA PHE A 322 8.15 -12.91 8.15
C PHE A 322 8.86 -11.83 7.32
N ALA A 323 8.33 -10.60 7.30
CA ALA A 323 8.95 -9.46 6.60
C ALA A 323 10.36 -9.16 7.12
N LEU A 324 10.55 -9.18 8.46
CA LEU A 324 11.86 -9.01 9.09
C LEU A 324 12.81 -10.15 8.73
N PHE A 325 12.34 -11.39 8.73
CA PHE A 325 13.14 -12.55 8.34
C PHE A 325 13.61 -12.44 6.89
N VAL A 326 12.71 -12.14 5.95
CA VAL A 326 13.05 -11.91 4.53
C VAL A 326 14.05 -10.76 4.40
N SER A 327 13.87 -9.68 5.16
CA SER A 327 14.77 -8.53 5.16
C SER A 327 16.18 -8.87 5.66
N ALA A 328 16.30 -9.75 6.66
CA ALA A 328 17.59 -10.11 7.26
C ALA A 328 18.37 -11.15 6.43
N PHE A 329 17.66 -12.11 5.81
CA PHE A 329 18.26 -13.29 5.19
C PHE A 329 17.97 -13.43 3.70
N GLY A 330 16.81 -12.99 3.24
CA GLY A 330 16.28 -13.29 1.89
C GLY A 330 16.76 -12.35 0.79
N LEU A 331 17.24 -11.16 1.12
CA LEU A 331 17.62 -10.18 0.11
C LEU A 331 19.13 -10.21 -0.22
N ARG A 332 19.95 -11.06 0.45
CA ARG A 332 21.42 -10.89 0.48
C ARG A 332 22.15 -11.01 -0.86
N SER A 333 21.55 -11.64 -1.89
CA SER A 333 22.20 -11.81 -3.21
C SER A 333 21.24 -12.15 -4.36
N ILE A 334 19.94 -11.83 -4.26
CA ILE A 334 18.92 -12.40 -5.18
C ILE A 334 18.02 -11.28 -5.73
N PHE A 335 18.02 -11.10 -7.05
CA PHE A 335 17.03 -10.31 -7.78
C PHE A 335 15.82 -11.18 -8.09
N PHE A 336 14.61 -10.64 -7.96
CA PHE A 336 13.38 -11.34 -8.36
C PHE A 336 12.80 -10.64 -9.58
N ALA A 337 12.93 -11.27 -10.74
CA ALA A 337 12.22 -10.87 -11.94
C ALA A 337 11.00 -11.78 -12.12
N VAL A 338 9.82 -11.20 -12.18
CA VAL A 338 8.56 -11.94 -12.36
C VAL A 338 7.92 -11.45 -13.63
N GLY A 339 8.11 -12.15 -14.74
CA GLY A 339 7.41 -11.83 -15.96
C GLY A 339 8.04 -12.45 -17.19
N GLU A 340 7.19 -13.02 -18.04
CA GLU A 340 7.55 -13.30 -19.42
C GLU A 340 7.87 -11.99 -20.15
N GLY A 341 9.06 -11.88 -20.75
CA GLY A 341 9.38 -10.75 -21.64
C GLY A 341 10.77 -10.13 -21.50
N LEU A 342 11.60 -10.57 -20.55
CA LEU A 342 13.03 -10.21 -20.51
C LEU A 342 13.89 -11.21 -21.31
N ARG A 343 13.42 -11.63 -22.49
CA ARG A 343 14.23 -12.44 -23.42
C ARG A 343 14.97 -11.54 -24.39
#